data_AF-A0A8T3SPL4-F1
#
_entry.id   AF-A0A8T3SPL4-F1
#
_cell.length_a   1.000
_cell.length_b   1.000
_cell.length_c   1.000
_cell.angle_alpha   90.00
_cell.angle_beta   90.00
_cell.angle_gamma   90.00
#
_symmetry.space_group_name_H-M   'P 1'
#
loop_
_entity.id
_entity.type
_entity.pdbx_description
1 polymer ?
#
loop_
_entity_poly.entity_id
_entity_poly.type
_entity_poly.pdbx_seq_one_letter_code
_entity_poly.pdbx_strand_id
1 'polypeptide(L)'
;MTLQAPRSFNSWLRGQLKEKKMSQRQLALQSGVDHSTISRLIKGDRMPSLGTATKLARGLREIREESDGPAYFATEGARQLQPTARVEYALRADDLLSEADVRGLMQTYIALRGRRLRDETNGEHELAAGNGNGYRT
;
A
#
# COMPACT_ATOMS: atom_id res chain seq x y z
N MET A 1 39.83 -8.82 -14.50
CA MET A 1 38.41 -9.22 -14.61
C MET A 1 38.10 -10.14 -13.44
N THR A 2 37.40 -9.66 -12.40
CA THR A 2 37.02 -10.50 -11.24
C THR A 2 35.51 -10.43 -11.04
N LEU A 3 34.88 -11.61 -11.00
CA LEU A 3 33.45 -11.84 -10.82
C LEU A 3 33.01 -11.42 -9.41
N GLN A 4 32.84 -10.12 -9.19
CA GLN A 4 32.29 -9.53 -7.96
C GLN A 4 30.74 -9.58 -7.92
N ALA A 5 30.14 -10.43 -8.75
CA ALA A 5 28.70 -10.51 -9.03
C ALA A 5 27.80 -11.14 -7.94
N PRO A 6 28.21 -12.12 -7.12
CA PRO A 6 27.28 -12.77 -6.19
C PRO A 6 26.94 -11.88 -4.97
N ARG A 7 27.92 -11.09 -4.48
CA ARG A 7 27.71 -10.11 -3.40
C ARG A 7 27.01 -8.83 -3.86
N SER A 8 27.08 -8.50 -5.15
CA SER A 8 26.37 -7.33 -5.67
C SER A 8 24.91 -7.64 -5.92
N PHE A 9 24.59 -8.83 -6.47
CA PHE A 9 23.19 -9.20 -6.75
C PHE A 9 22.38 -9.42 -5.48
N ASN A 10 22.91 -10.13 -4.49
CA ASN A 10 22.17 -10.40 -3.26
C ASN A 10 21.94 -9.12 -2.42
N SER A 11 22.91 -8.22 -2.35
CA SER A 11 22.81 -6.93 -1.66
C SER A 11 21.89 -5.99 -2.42
N TRP A 12 21.96 -5.97 -3.76
CA TRP A 12 21.02 -5.26 -4.62
C TRP A 12 19.59 -5.76 -4.40
N LEU A 13 19.36 -7.07 -4.40
CA LEU A 13 18.04 -7.66 -4.21
C LEU A 13 17.48 -7.36 -2.81
N ARG A 14 18.32 -7.42 -1.77
CA ARG A 14 17.95 -6.97 -0.41
C ARG A 14 17.60 -5.49 -0.37
N GLY A 15 18.37 -4.65 -1.05
CA GLY A 15 18.12 -3.22 -1.16
C GLY A 15 16.77 -2.93 -1.81
N GLN A 16 16.47 -3.61 -2.93
CA GLN A 16 15.21 -3.48 -3.64
C GLN A 16 14.00 -3.93 -2.81
N LEU A 17 14.12 -5.04 -2.09
CA LEU A 17 13.06 -5.50 -1.17
C LEU A 17 12.84 -4.51 -0.02
N LYS A 18 13.91 -3.95 0.56
CA LYS A 18 13.83 -2.95 1.63
C LYS A 18 13.21 -1.64 1.15
N GLU A 19 13.65 -1.14 0.01
CA GLU A 19 13.12 0.07 -0.63
C GLU A 19 11.62 -0.06 -0.92
N LYS A 20 11.20 -1.22 -1.41
CA LYS A 20 9.80 -1.51 -1.76
C LYS A 20 8.95 -2.05 -0.61
N LYS A 21 9.52 -2.16 0.60
CA LYS A 21 8.87 -2.80 1.77
C LYS A 21 8.24 -4.16 1.42
N MET A 22 8.90 -4.90 0.53
CA MET A 22 8.41 -6.14 -0.04
C MET A 22 9.09 -7.33 0.64
N SER A 23 8.30 -8.33 1.01
CA SER A 23 8.81 -9.61 1.51
C SER A 23 9.27 -10.52 0.36
N GLN A 24 10.18 -11.44 0.66
CA GLN A 24 10.62 -12.46 -0.29
C GLN A 24 9.47 -13.34 -0.80
N ARG A 25 8.40 -13.51 0.01
CA ARG A 25 7.22 -14.29 -0.37
C ARG A 25 6.34 -13.53 -1.36
N GLN A 26 6.20 -12.22 -1.19
CA GLN A 26 5.53 -11.35 -2.16
C GLN A 26 6.27 -11.33 -3.50
N LEU A 27 7.60 -11.18 -3.46
CA LEU A 27 8.40 -11.26 -4.68
C LEU A 27 8.24 -12.62 -5.38
N ALA A 28 8.13 -13.72 -4.62
CA ALA A 28 7.95 -15.06 -5.17
C ALA A 28 6.64 -15.18 -5.95
N LEU A 29 5.53 -14.76 -5.33
CA LEU A 29 4.20 -14.77 -5.94
C LEU A 29 4.17 -13.94 -7.23
N GLN A 30 4.78 -12.76 -7.19
CA GLN A 30 4.72 -11.81 -8.32
C GLN A 30 5.68 -12.16 -9.46
N SER A 31 6.88 -12.65 -9.16
CA SER A 31 7.85 -13.03 -10.19
C SER A 31 7.61 -14.44 -10.77
N GLY A 32 6.72 -15.23 -10.15
CA GLY A 32 6.55 -16.65 -10.47
C GLY A 32 7.81 -17.48 -10.18
N VAL A 33 8.73 -16.97 -9.36
CA VAL A 33 9.94 -17.66 -8.91
C VAL A 33 9.69 -18.22 -7.52
N ASP A 34 10.03 -19.48 -7.28
CA ASP A 34 9.80 -20.11 -5.99
C ASP A 34 10.52 -19.38 -4.83
N HIS A 35 9.85 -19.30 -3.69
CA HIS A 35 10.35 -18.61 -2.51
C HIS A 35 11.68 -19.19 -2.00
N SER A 36 11.87 -20.52 -2.07
CA SER A 36 13.13 -21.16 -1.68
C SER A 36 14.28 -20.76 -2.61
N THR A 37 13.98 -20.48 -3.88
CA THR A 37 14.96 -19.97 -4.85
C THR A 37 15.38 -18.56 -4.48
N ILE A 38 14.43 -17.67 -4.20
CA ILE A 38 14.71 -16.28 -3.77
C ILE A 38 15.52 -16.24 -2.47
N SER A 39 15.19 -17.09 -1.49
CA SER A 39 15.92 -17.19 -0.23
C SER A 39 17.39 -17.57 -0.45
N ARG A 40 17.67 -18.57 -1.30
CA ARG A 40 19.03 -18.99 -1.66
C ARG A 40 19.81 -17.89 -2.40
N LEU A 41 19.14 -17.14 -3.29
CA LEU A 41 19.75 -16.00 -3.99
C LEU A 41 20.14 -14.87 -3.01
N ILE A 42 19.31 -14.61 -2.01
CA ILE A 42 19.55 -13.58 -0.98
C ILE A 42 20.64 -13.99 0.02
N LYS A 43 20.75 -15.29 0.31
CA LYS A 43 21.84 -15.86 1.11
C LYS A 43 23.17 -15.89 0.35
N GLY A 44 23.13 -15.90 -0.98
CA GLY A 44 24.31 -15.96 -1.84
C GLY A 44 24.76 -17.38 -2.15
N ASP A 45 23.96 -18.39 -1.80
CA ASP A 45 24.24 -19.81 -2.02
C ASP A 45 24.15 -20.19 -3.51
N ARG A 46 23.53 -19.33 -4.33
CA ARG A 46 23.34 -19.57 -5.76
C ARG A 46 23.40 -18.27 -6.54
N MET A 47 24.01 -18.30 -7.72
CA MET A 47 23.87 -17.23 -8.70
C MET A 47 22.58 -17.40 -9.51
N PRO A 48 21.81 -16.32 -9.74
CA PRO A 48 20.63 -16.40 -10.58
C PRO A 48 21.05 -16.63 -12.02
N SER A 49 20.25 -17.40 -12.76
CA SER A 49 20.33 -17.36 -14.23
C SER A 49 19.81 -16.01 -14.73
N LEU A 50 20.16 -15.62 -15.95
CA LEU A 50 19.61 -14.43 -16.61
C LEU A 50 18.07 -14.45 -16.61
N GLY A 51 17.46 -15.60 -16.93
CA GLY A 51 16.01 -15.77 -16.92
C GLY A 51 15.39 -15.59 -15.53
N THR A 52 16.05 -16.08 -14.48
CA THR A 52 15.60 -15.88 -13.09
C THR A 52 15.72 -14.42 -12.69
N ALA A 53 16.83 -13.75 -13.04
CA ALA A 53 17.04 -12.34 -12.76
C ALA A 53 15.99 -11.45 -13.45
N THR A 54 15.64 -11.75 -14.70
CA THR A 54 14.61 -11.02 -15.45
C THR A 54 13.21 -11.20 -14.85
N LYS A 55 12.86 -12.41 -14.41
CA LYS A 55 11.59 -12.66 -13.70
C LYS A 55 11.48 -11.87 -12.40
N LEU A 56 12.55 -11.87 -11.60
CA LEU A 56 12.61 -11.09 -10.37
C LEU A 56 12.54 -9.59 -10.65
N ALA A 57 13.24 -9.11 -11.69
CA ALA A 57 13.19 -7.71 -12.10
C ALA A 57 11.78 -7.29 -12.55
N ARG A 58 11.04 -8.16 -13.23
CA ARG A 58 9.63 -7.93 -13.58
C ARG A 58 8.75 -7.85 -12.33
N GLY A 59 8.88 -8.82 -11.42
CA GLY A 59 8.11 -8.80 -10.17
C GLY A 59 8.41 -7.57 -9.29
N LEU A 60 9.63 -7.02 -9.35
CA LEU A 60 9.97 -5.77 -8.67
C LEU A 60 9.42 -4.52 -9.37
N ARG A 61 9.21 -4.56 -10.70
CA ARG A 61 8.71 -3.41 -11.50
C ARG A 61 7.21 -3.23 -11.40
N GLU A 62 6.44 -4.30 -11.32
CA GLU A 62 4.97 -4.24 -11.33
C GLU A 62 4.41 -3.40 -10.16
N ILE A 63 5.12 -3.18 -9.04
CA ILE A 63 4.70 -2.21 -7.98
C ILE A 63 4.81 -0.72 -8.38
N ARG A 64 5.56 -0.37 -9.42
CA ARG A 64 5.53 1.02 -9.95
C ARG A 64 4.25 1.31 -10.74
N GLU A 65 3.61 0.28 -11.31
CA GLU A 65 2.28 0.39 -11.93
C GLU A 65 1.17 0.04 -10.93
N GLU A 66 1.46 -0.86 -9.99
CA GLU A 66 0.59 -1.30 -8.90
C GLU A 66 0.80 -0.47 -7.61
N SER A 67 1.03 0.83 -7.77
CA SER A 67 0.51 1.79 -6.79
C SER A 67 -1.01 2.02 -7.02
N ASP A 68 -1.60 1.26 -7.95
CA ASP A 68 -3.00 1.26 -8.38
C ASP A 68 -3.63 -0.17 -8.42
N GLY A 69 -3.24 -1.11 -7.54
CA GLY A 69 -3.93 -2.42 -7.41
C GLY A 69 -3.30 -3.46 -6.45
N PRO A 70 -3.91 -4.65 -6.29
CA PRO A 70 -4.87 -4.95 -5.25
C PRO A 70 -4.25 -5.20 -3.86
N ALA A 71 -4.84 -4.53 -2.87
CA ALA A 71 -4.51 -4.47 -1.46
C ALA A 71 -4.67 -5.79 -0.66
N TYR A 72 -4.06 -6.89 -1.11
CA TYR A 72 -4.28 -8.23 -0.55
C TYR A 72 -3.54 -8.54 0.78
N PHE A 73 -2.80 -7.60 1.40
CA PHE A 73 -2.04 -7.86 2.63
C PHE A 73 -2.13 -6.74 3.69
N ALA A 74 -3.34 -6.24 3.96
CA ALA A 74 -3.56 -5.24 5.02
C ALA A 74 -4.01 -5.89 6.34
N THR A 75 -3.15 -6.69 7.00
CA THR A 75 -3.43 -7.16 8.37
C THR A 75 -2.64 -6.49 9.49
N GLU A 76 -1.69 -5.60 9.23
CA GLU A 76 -1.10 -4.73 10.29
C GLU A 76 -1.00 -3.24 9.95
N GLY A 77 -1.29 -2.85 8.70
CA GLY A 77 -1.30 -1.45 8.24
C GLY A 77 -2.60 -0.68 8.51
N ALA A 78 -3.64 -1.32 9.04
CA ALA A 78 -4.97 -0.72 9.21
C ALA A 78 -5.01 0.48 10.17
N ARG A 79 -3.94 0.74 10.94
CA ARG A 79 -3.81 1.93 11.78
C ARG A 79 -3.48 3.22 11.01
N GLN A 80 -3.05 3.15 9.74
CA GLN A 80 -2.67 4.33 8.95
C GLN A 80 -3.44 4.51 7.64
N LEU A 81 -4.41 3.65 7.31
CA LEU A 81 -5.24 3.86 6.13
C LEU A 81 -6.27 4.97 6.39
N GLN A 82 -6.38 5.89 5.42
CA GLN A 82 -7.43 6.89 5.36
C GLN A 82 -8.80 6.23 5.56
N PRO A 83 -9.73 6.82 6.34
CA PRO A 83 -11.02 6.19 6.67
C PRO A 83 -11.82 5.71 5.47
N THR A 84 -11.77 6.42 4.35
CA THR A 84 -12.39 6.05 3.07
C THR A 84 -11.85 4.74 2.51
N ALA A 85 -10.53 4.55 2.52
CA ALA A 85 -9.90 3.34 2.00
C ALA A 85 -10.26 2.09 2.82
N ARG A 86 -10.45 2.25 4.14
CA ARG A 86 -10.88 1.15 5.02
C ARG A 86 -12.32 0.71 4.73
N VAL A 87 -13.21 1.66 4.45
CA VAL A 87 -14.61 1.37 4.12
C VAL A 87 -14.72 0.72 2.74
N GLU A 88 -14.03 1.27 1.75
CA GLU A 88 -13.99 0.68 0.40
C GLU A 88 -13.47 -0.76 0.41
N TYR A 89 -12.41 -1.02 1.18
CA TYR A 89 -11.87 -2.35 1.37
C TYR A 89 -12.89 -3.32 1.99
N ALA A 90 -13.58 -2.88 3.05
CA ALA A 90 -14.59 -3.72 3.70
C ALA A 90 -15.77 -4.03 2.77
N LEU A 91 -16.18 -3.08 1.91
CA LEU A 91 -17.24 -3.29 0.93
C LEU A 91 -16.82 -4.23 -0.20
N ARG A 92 -15.58 -4.15 -0.69
CA ARG A 92 -15.07 -5.09 -1.71
C ARG A 92 -14.85 -6.51 -1.20
N ALA A 93 -14.72 -6.70 0.10
CA ALA A 93 -14.58 -8.03 0.71
C ALA A 93 -15.92 -8.76 0.86
N ASP A 94 -17.05 -8.11 0.56
CA ASP A 94 -18.37 -8.71 0.55
C ASP A 94 -18.68 -9.32 -0.82
N ASP A 95 -18.65 -10.65 -0.90
CA ASP A 95 -18.88 -11.41 -2.13
C ASP A 95 -20.31 -11.22 -2.71
N LEU A 96 -21.25 -10.68 -1.93
CA LEU A 96 -22.61 -10.39 -2.40
C LEU A 96 -22.73 -9.04 -3.11
N LEU A 97 -21.73 -8.17 -2.99
CA LEU A 97 -21.75 -6.84 -3.61
C LEU A 97 -21.00 -6.86 -4.94
N SER A 98 -21.63 -6.34 -5.99
CA SER A 98 -20.93 -6.07 -7.24
C SER A 98 -20.07 -4.81 -7.14
N GLU A 99 -19.09 -4.65 -8.02
CA GLU A 99 -18.30 -3.40 -8.11
C GLU A 99 -19.18 -2.16 -8.36
N ALA A 100 -20.33 -2.32 -9.02
CA ALA A 100 -21.29 -1.23 -9.20
C ALA A 100 -21.96 -0.83 -7.88
N ASP A 101 -22.32 -1.81 -7.05
CA ASP A 101 -22.93 -1.59 -5.73
C ASP A 101 -21.93 -0.93 -4.77
N VAL A 102 -20.69 -1.43 -4.74
CA VAL A 102 -19.59 -0.85 -3.96
C VAL A 102 -19.36 0.60 -4.35
N ARG A 103 -19.32 0.91 -5.65
CA ARG A 103 -19.17 2.27 -6.15
C ARG A 103 -20.33 3.17 -5.70
N GLY A 104 -21.57 2.68 -5.76
CA GLY A 104 -22.75 3.42 -5.29
C GLY A 104 -22.66 3.75 -3.80
N LEU A 105 -22.36 2.75 -2.97
CA LEU A 105 -22.22 2.90 -1.52
C LEU A 105 -21.10 3.88 -1.14
N MET A 106 -19.95 3.82 -1.84
CA MET A 106 -18.84 4.74 -1.61
C MET A 106 -19.20 6.19 -1.92
N GLN A 107 -20.00 6.45 -2.96
CA GLN A 107 -20.45 7.81 -3.28
C GLN A 107 -21.35 8.37 -2.16
N THR A 108 -22.31 7.58 -1.67
CA THR A 108 -23.17 7.96 -0.55
C THR A 108 -22.33 8.24 0.71
N TYR A 109 -21.36 7.37 1.01
CA TYR A 109 -20.46 7.53 2.16
C TYR A 109 -19.63 8.82 2.09
N ILE A 110 -18.98 9.09 0.94
CA ILE A 110 -18.15 10.29 0.74
C ILE A 110 -19.00 11.56 0.87
N ALA A 111 -20.20 11.57 0.29
CA ALA A 111 -21.12 12.71 0.38
C ALA A 111 -21.53 13.01 1.83
N LEU A 112 -21.89 11.97 2.61
CA LEU A 112 -22.26 12.11 4.02
C LEU A 112 -21.08 12.60 4.87
N ARG A 113 -19.89 12.04 4.66
CA ARG A 113 -18.67 12.41 5.39
C ARG A 113 -18.25 13.86 5.08
N GLY A 114 -18.32 14.28 3.82
CA GLY A 114 -18.01 15.65 3.43
C GLY A 114 -18.97 16.67 4.05
N ARG A 115 -20.26 16.32 4.20
CA ARG A 115 -21.23 17.16 4.92
C ARG A 115 -20.88 17.30 6.39
N ARG A 116 -20.58 16.19 7.09
CA ARG A 116 -20.22 16.21 8.51
C ARG A 116 -18.96 17.03 8.79
N LEU A 117 -17.93 16.89 7.97
CA LEU A 117 -16.70 17.67 8.11
C LEU A 117 -16.95 19.18 7.94
N ARG A 118 -17.83 19.58 7.02
CA ARG A 118 -18.20 20.99 6.87
C ARG A 118 -18.99 21.52 8.06
N ASP A 119 -19.95 20.73 8.55
CA ASP A 119 -20.75 21.09 9.73
C ASP A 119 -19.84 21.24 10.98
N GLU A 120 -18.84 20.38 11.14
CA GLU A 120 -17.82 20.49 12.20
C GLU A 120 -16.98 21.77 12.07
N THR A 121 -16.44 22.06 10.87
CA THR A 121 -15.63 23.28 10.66
C THR A 121 -16.42 24.57 10.85
N ASN A 122 -17.71 24.57 10.53
CA ASN A 122 -18.56 25.75 10.71
C ASN A 122 -18.92 25.98 12.19
N GLY A 123 -19.12 24.91 12.96
CA GLY A 123 -19.38 25.00 14.40
C GLY A 123 -18.19 25.48 15.22
N GLU A 124 -16.96 25.12 14.82
CA GLU A 124 -15.74 25.62 15.48
C GLU A 124 -15.52 27.13 15.25
N HIS A 125 -15.92 27.65 14.09
CA HIS A 125 -15.77 29.07 13.75
C HIS A 125 -16.79 29.97 14.49
N GLU A 126 -18.02 29.50 14.74
CA GLU A 126 -19.02 30.23 15.54
C GLU A 126 -18.66 30.30 17.04
N LEU A 127 -18.07 29.25 17.61
CA LEU A 127 -17.64 29.25 19.02
C LEU A 127 -16.45 30.18 19.29
N ALA A 128 -15.56 30.38 18.30
CA ALA A 128 -14.44 31.32 18.40
C ALA A 128 -14.87 32.79 18.32
N ALA A 129 -15.96 33.10 17.61
CA ALA A 129 -16.48 34.46 17.46
C ALA A 129 -17.33 34.94 18.65
N GLY A 130 -17.80 34.03 19.51
CA GLY A 130 -18.68 34.33 20.64
C GLY A 130 -18.00 34.83 21.93
N ASN A 131 -16.68 34.78 22.03
CA ASN A 131 -15.96 35.03 23.30
C ASN A 131 -15.29 36.41 23.40
N GLY A 132 -15.68 37.36 22.55
CA GLY A 132 -14.99 38.64 22.35
C GLY A 132 -15.74 39.90 22.77
N ASN A 133 -16.73 39.85 23.66
CA ASN A 133 -17.39 41.08 24.11
C ASN A 133 -17.74 41.05 25.60
N GLY A 134 -16.86 41.60 26.44
CA GLY A 134 -17.16 41.63 27.87
C GLY A 134 -16.21 42.35 28.80
N TYR A 135 -15.39 43.33 28.39
CA TYR A 135 -14.80 44.28 29.33
C TYR A 135 -14.58 45.65 28.68
N ARG A 136 -15.54 46.57 28.92
CA ARG A 136 -15.33 48.01 28.80
C ARG A 136 -16.04 48.68 29.97
N THR A 137 -15.29 48.91 31.04
CA THR A 137 -15.58 49.93 32.07
C THR A 137 -14.81 51.19 31.71
#